data_AF-A0A9W6B4X9-F1
#
_entry.id   AF-A0A9W6B4X9-F1
#
_cell.length_a   1.000
_cell.length_b   1.000
_cell.length_c   1.000
_cell.angle_alpha   90.00
_cell.angle_beta   90.00
_cell.angle_gamma   90.00
#
_symmetry.space_group_name_H-M   'P 1'
#
loop_
_entity.id
_entity.type
_entity.pdbx_description
1 polymer ?
#
loop_
_entity_poly.entity_id
_entity_poly.type
_entity_poly.pdbx_seq_one_letter_code
_entity_poly.pdbx_strand_id
1 'polypeptide(L)' 'MLIGLAVIALGFILMSGGGSDDPNVFNEDIFSVRRIRIAPTMVLIGFAIEVVAILYNPDKKKKEE' A
#
# COMPACT_ATOMS: atom_id res chain seq x y z
N MET A 1 -7.43 5.13 -9.61
CA MET A 1 -8.51 4.21 -9.25
C MET A 1 -7.99 2.78 -9.36
N LEU A 2 -8.41 1.87 -10.25
CA LEU A 2 -8.08 0.42 -10.11
C LEU A 2 -6.59 0.07 -9.87
N ILE A 3 -5.65 0.77 -10.52
CA ILE A 3 -4.20 0.57 -10.28
C ILE A 3 -3.80 0.96 -8.85
N GLY A 4 -4.31 2.08 -8.32
CA GLY A 4 -4.04 2.53 -6.96
C GLY A 4 -4.57 1.54 -5.92
N LEU A 5 -5.83 1.11 -6.06
CA LEU A 5 -6.43 0.04 -5.24
C LEU A 5 -5.60 -1.25 -5.26
N ALA A 6 -5.12 -1.69 -6.43
CA ALA A 6 -4.28 -2.89 -6.53
C ALA A 6 -2.97 -2.75 -5.76
N VAL A 7 -2.32 -1.58 -5.83
CA VAL A 7 -1.08 -1.29 -5.08
C VAL A 7 -1.33 -1.27 -3.57
N ILE A 8 -2.44 -0.67 -3.12
CA ILE A 8 -2.84 -0.68 -1.71
C ILE A 8 -3.08 -2.12 -1.22
N ALA A 9 -3.84 -2.91 -1.99
CA ALA A 9 -4.13 -4.30 -1.65
C ALA A 9 -2.86 -5.14 -1.56
N LEU A 10 -1.94 -4.99 -2.52
CA LEU A 10 -0.63 -5.64 -2.47
C LEU A 10 0.16 -5.22 -1.22
N GLY A 11 0.11 -3.94 -0.82
CA GLY A 11 0.71 -3.44 0.41
C GLY A 11 0.23 -4.20 1.64
N PHE A 12 -1.10 -4.34 1.80
CA PHE A 12 -1.67 -5.12 2.90
C PHE A 12 -1.34 -6.61 2.83
N ILE A 13 -1.30 -7.21 1.64
CA ILE A 13 -0.87 -8.60 1.47
C ILE A 13 0.59 -8.78 1.93
N LEU A 14 1.48 -7.84 1.61
CA LEU A 14 2.87 -7.88 2.07
C LEU A 14 3.01 -7.75 3.60
N MET A 15 2.06 -7.09 4.28
CA MET A 15 2.03 -7.01 5.75
C MET A 15 1.57 -8.31 6.42
N SER A 16 0.84 -9.18 5.71
CA SER A 16 0.25 -10.39 6.29
C SER A 16 1.29 -11.41 6.80
N GLY A 17 0.92 -12.16 7.85
CA GLY A 17 1.71 -13.21 8.50
C GLY A 17 2.63 -12.73 9.63
N GLY A 18 3.55 -13.59 10.07
CA GLY A 18 4.49 -13.29 11.18
C GLY A 18 3.91 -13.49 12.56
N GLY A 19 2.64 -13.91 12.63
CA GLY A 19 2.07 -14.42 13.87
C GLY A 19 2.80 -15.68 14.32
N SER A 20 2.72 -15.96 15.62
CA SER A 20 3.15 -17.24 16.16
C SER A 20 2.00 -18.24 16.12
N ASP A 21 2.29 -19.49 15.81
CA ASP A 21 1.33 -20.59 15.87
C ASP A 21 1.04 -21.01 17.33
N ASP A 22 1.99 -20.77 18.25
CA ASP A 22 1.83 -20.93 19.70
C ASP A 22 1.80 -19.55 20.38
N PRO A 23 0.70 -19.18 21.07
CA PRO A 23 0.58 -17.88 21.73
C PRO A 23 1.61 -17.65 22.86
N ASN A 24 2.27 -18.69 23.35
CA ASN A 24 3.32 -18.58 24.37
C ASN A 24 4.72 -18.32 23.78
N VAL A 25 4.86 -18.41 22.46
CA VAL A 25 6.13 -18.22 21.75
C VAL A 25 6.04 -16.94 20.93
N PHE A 26 7.07 -16.10 21.02
CA PHE A 26 7.15 -14.88 20.21
C PHE A 26 7.80 -15.18 18.85
N ASN A 27 7.15 -14.75 17.76
CA ASN A 27 7.71 -14.87 16.41
C ASN A 27 8.32 -13.54 15.97
N GLU A 28 9.65 -13.50 15.82
CA GLU A 28 10.39 -12.29 15.43
C GLU A 28 10.13 -11.85 13.97
N ASP A 29 9.56 -12.71 13.12
CA ASP A 29 9.23 -12.39 11.72
C ASP A 29 8.18 -11.27 11.60
N ILE A 30 7.44 -10.99 12.68
CA ILE A 30 6.58 -9.79 12.78
C ILE A 30 7.40 -8.51 12.55
N PHE A 31 8.66 -8.47 13.01
CA PHE A 31 9.55 -7.32 12.87
C PHE A 31 10.36 -7.30 11.57
N SER A 32 10.04 -8.18 10.62
CA SER A 32 10.72 -8.21 9.33
C SER A 32 10.68 -6.85 8.62
N VAL A 33 11.79 -6.46 7.99
CA VAL A 33 11.93 -5.20 7.24
C VAL A 33 10.85 -5.07 6.16
N ARG A 34 10.45 -6.20 5.57
CA ARG A 34 9.35 -6.29 4.60
C ARG A 34 8.03 -5.77 5.18
N ARG A 35 7.65 -6.21 6.38
CA ARG A 35 6.36 -5.85 7.00
C ARG A 35 6.36 -4.46 7.63
N ILE A 36 7.48 -4.02 8.21
CA ILE A 36 7.54 -2.75 8.93
C ILE A 36 7.88 -1.56 8.04
N ARG A 37 8.69 -1.76 7.00
CA ARG A 37 9.12 -0.65 6.13
C ARG A 37 8.52 -0.75 4.73
N ILE A 38 8.79 -1.85 4.04
CA ILE A 38 8.44 -1.96 2.61
C ILE A 38 6.93 -1.94 2.40
N ALA A 39 6.20 -2.73 3.17
CA ALA A 39 4.76 -2.86 3.00
C ALA A 39 3.99 -1.57 3.32
N PRO A 40 4.24 -0.85 4.44
CA PRO A 40 3.61 0.44 4.71
C PRO A 40 3.97 1.50 3.68
N THR A 41 5.23 1.55 3.21
CA THR A 41 5.62 2.46 2.14
C THR A 41 4.84 2.19 0.86
N MET A 42 4.60 0.93 0.51
CA MET A 42 3.80 0.57 -0.68
C MET A 42 2.34 0.99 -0.56
N VAL A 43 1.74 0.88 0.63
CA VAL A 43 0.38 1.38 0.90
C VAL A 43 0.31 2.91 0.72
N LEU A 44 1.29 3.65 1.24
CA LEU A 44 1.35 5.11 1.09
C LEU A 44 1.48 5.53 -0.38
N ILE A 45 2.27 4.81 -1.17
CA ILE A 45 2.37 5.04 -2.63
C ILE A 45 1.01 4.80 -3.30
N GLY A 46 0.32 3.72 -2.92
CA GLY A 46 -1.03 3.44 -3.42
C GLY A 46 -2.01 4.58 -3.13
N PHE A 47 -1.99 5.14 -1.92
CA PHE A 47 -2.80 6.31 -1.58
C PHE A 47 -2.41 7.55 -2.39
N ALA A 48 -1.12 7.81 -2.60
CA ALA A 48 -0.66 8.92 -3.43
C ALA A 48 -1.18 8.81 -4.87
N ILE A 49 -1.18 7.59 -5.44
CA ILE A 49 -1.76 7.32 -6.76
C ILE A 49 -3.25 7.66 -6.77
N GLU A 50 -4.01 7.29 -5.73
CA GLU A 50 -5.45 7.62 -5.68
C GLU A 50 -5.72 9.11 -5.53
N VAL A 51 -4.93 9.80 -4.71
CA VAL A 51 -5.01 11.26 -4.58
C VAL A 51 -4.81 11.91 -5.96
N VAL A 52 -3.79 11.49 -6.71
CA VAL A 52 -3.55 12.00 -8.07
C VAL A 52 -4.71 11.60 -9.00
N ALA A 53 -5.18 10.37 -8.96
CA ALA A 53 -6.25 9.90 -9.84
C ALA A 53 -7.59 10.63 -9.61
N ILE A 54 -7.87 11.07 -8.38
CA ILE A 54 -9.10 11.80 -8.03
C ILE A 54 -8.95 13.31 -8.28
N LEU A 55 -7.82 13.90 -7.87
CA LEU A 55 -7.63 15.35 -7.92
C LEU A 55 -7.13 15.86 -9.27
N TYR A 56 -6.44 15.03 -10.05
CA TYR A 56 -5.97 15.43 -11.36
C TYR A 56 -7.13 15.45 -12.35
N ASN A 57 -7.57 16.65 -12.73
CA ASN A 57 -8.64 16.84 -13.70
C ASN A 57 -8.06 16.94 -15.13
N PRO A 58 -8.14 15.88 -15.97
CA PRO A 58 -7.58 15.88 -17.31
C PRO A 58 -8.30 16.85 -18.27
N ASP A 59 -9.55 17.21 -17.99
CA ASP A 59 -10.36 18.06 -18.86
C ASP A 59 -9.94 19.54 -18.85
N LYS A 60 -9.13 19.97 -17.88
CA LYS A 60 -8.52 21.31 -17.93
C LYS A 60 -7.50 21.45 -19.06
N LYS A 61 -6.77 20.39 -19.41
CA LYS A 61 -5.75 20.45 -20.47
C LYS A 61 -6.34 20.49 -21.89
N LYS A 62 -7.55 19.95 -22.09
CA LYS A 62 -8.21 19.90 -23.41
C LYS A 62 -8.87 21.22 -23.84
N LYS A 63 -9.00 22.19 -22.95
CA LYS A 63 -9.66 23.49 -23.24
C LYS A 63 -8.69 24.61 -23.61
N GLU A 64 -7.39 24.37 -23.49
CA GLU A 64 -6.32 25.34 -23.81
C GLU A 64 -5.53 24.97 -25.07
N GLU A 65 -5.88 23.87 -25.77
CA GLU A 65 -5.42 23.53 -27.12
C GLU A 65 -6.50 23.79 -28.18
#